data_AF-A0A5F0LXZ1-F1
#
_entry.id   AF-A0A5F0LXZ1-F1
#
_cell.length_a   1.000
_cell.length_b   1.000
_cell.length_c   1.000
_cell.angle_alpha   90.00
_cell.angle_beta   90.00
_cell.angle_gamma   90.00
#
_symmetry.space_group_name_H-M   'P 1'
#
loop_
_entity.id
_entity.type
_entity.pdbx_description
1 polymer ?
#
loop_
_entity_poly.entity_id
_entity_poly.type
_entity_poly.pdbx_seq_one_letter_code
_entity_poly.pdbx_strand_id
1 'polypeptide(L)' 'NSTDVIFLSGGGILAHPDGATAGVASLRQAWEAARDGVSLQERARQSPELQRALDFFGPRLK' A
#
# COMPACT_ATOMS: atom_id res chain seq x y z
N ASN A 1 2.31 19.83 -10.01
CA ASN A 1 2.05 18.65 -9.18
C ASN A 1 3.33 18.38 -8.40
N SER A 2 3.38 18.64 -7.09
CA SER A 2 4.59 18.42 -6.27
C SER A 2 4.50 17.06 -5.57
N THR A 3 5.65 16.41 -5.40
CA THR A 3 5.82 15.15 -4.65
C THR A 3 6.27 15.37 -3.20
N ASP A 4 6.39 16.63 -2.76
CA ASP A 4 6.84 16.99 -1.41
C ASP A 4 5.67 16.86 -0.41
N VAL A 5 5.34 15.61 -0.09
CA VAL A 5 4.23 15.26 0.80
C VAL A 5 4.68 14.35 1.92
N ILE A 6 3.95 14.39 3.03
CA ILE A 6 4.07 13.43 4.13
C ILE A 6 2.77 12.64 4.20
N PHE A 7 2.88 11.30 4.09
CA PHE A 7 1.75 10.39 4.29
C PHE A 7 1.79 9.82 5.71
N LEU A 8 0.81 10.19 6.53
CA LEU A 8 0.70 9.76 7.92
C LEU A 8 -0.21 8.53 8.03
N SER A 9 0.38 7.34 8.02
CA SER A 9 -0.35 6.05 8.06
C SER A 9 -0.79 5.60 9.46
N GLY A 10 -0.36 6.31 10.51
CA GLY A 10 -0.67 5.96 11.90
C GLY A 10 -0.32 4.50 12.23
N GLY A 11 -1.20 3.82 12.95
CA GLY A 11 -1.05 2.39 13.27
C GLY A 11 -1.14 1.45 12.07
N GLY A 12 -1.50 1.93 10.87
CA GLY A 12 -1.69 1.12 9.66
C GLY A 12 -0.42 0.36 9.23
N ILE A 13 0.77 0.94 9.44
CA ILE A 13 2.04 0.23 9.18
C ILE A 13 2.18 -0.99 10.10
N LEU A 14 1.90 -0.82 11.39
CA LEU A 14 2.02 -1.89 12.39
C LEU A 14 0.92 -2.94 12.22
N ALA A 15 -0.25 -2.54 11.71
CA ALA A 15 -1.39 -3.40 11.48
C ALA A 15 -1.28 -4.27 10.21
N HIS A 16 -0.22 -4.11 9.41
CA HIS A 16 -0.01 -4.95 8.24
C HIS A 16 0.11 -6.43 8.66
N PRO A 17 -0.56 -7.38 7.99
CA PRO A 17 -0.62 -8.78 8.41
C PRO A 17 0.76 -9.44 8.52
N ASP A 18 1.70 -9.01 7.69
CA ASP A 18 3.08 -9.51 7.67
C ASP A 18 4.09 -8.60 8.42
N GLY A 19 3.58 -7.72 9.30
CA GLY A 19 4.38 -6.88 10.19
C GLY A 19 4.84 -5.55 9.60
N ALA A 20 5.53 -4.75 10.44
CA ALA A 20 5.83 -3.34 10.16
C ALA A 20 6.67 -3.11 8.89
N THR A 21 7.67 -3.96 8.64
CA THR A 21 8.51 -3.86 7.44
C THR A 21 7.68 -4.01 6.16
N ALA A 22 6.77 -4.98 6.14
CA ALA A 22 5.84 -5.17 5.02
C ALA A 22 4.84 -4.01 4.92
N GLY A 23 4.39 -3.46 6.06
CA GLY A 23 3.58 -2.24 6.10
C GLY A 23 4.25 -1.05 5.39
N VAL A 24 5.53 -0.79 5.69
CA VAL A 24 6.29 0.28 5.00
C VAL A 24 6.45 -0.02 3.51
N ALA A 25 6.76 -1.27 3.15
CA ALA A 25 6.91 -1.68 1.75
C ALA A 25 5.61 -1.48 0.94
N SER A 26 4.47 -1.89 1.49
CA SER A 26 3.16 -1.73 0.83
C SER A 26 2.83 -0.27 0.52
N LEU A 27 3.14 0.67 1.43
CA LEU A 27 2.92 2.10 1.22
C LEU A 27 3.85 2.68 0.15
N ARG A 28 5.10 2.23 0.09
CA ARG A 28 6.05 2.63 -0.96
C ARG A 28 5.58 2.14 -2.33
N GLN A 29 5.15 0.88 -2.42
CA GLN A 29 4.60 0.29 -3.65
C GLN A 29 3.33 1.03 -4.12
N ALA A 30 2.44 1.37 -3.19
CA ALA A 30 1.25 2.18 -3.48
C ALA A 30 1.61 3.59 -3.97
N TRP A 31 2.60 4.22 -3.37
CA TRP A 31 3.10 5.54 -3.79
C TRP A 31 3.69 5.50 -5.21
N GLU A 32 4.49 4.48 -5.52
CA GLU A 32 5.01 4.28 -6.87
C GLU A 32 3.89 4.11 -7.89
N ALA A 33 2.84 3.34 -7.55
CA ALA A 33 1.68 3.19 -8.42
C ALA A 33 0.99 4.54 -8.71
N ALA A 34 0.77 5.35 -7.67
CA ALA A 34 0.17 6.67 -7.80
C ALA A 34 1.03 7.63 -8.65
N ARG A 35 2.37 7.56 -8.49
CA ARG A 35 3.32 8.39 -9.24
C ARG A 35 3.41 7.97 -10.72
N ASP A 36 3.30 6.68 -11.00
CA ASP A 36 3.38 6.12 -12.34
C ASP A 36 2.01 6.14 -13.06
N GLY A 37 0.93 6.54 -12.37
CA GLY A 37 -0.42 6.59 -12.92
C GLY A 37 -1.05 5.21 -13.16
N VAL A 38 -0.58 4.17 -12.46
CA VAL A 38 -1.13 2.81 -12.54
C VAL A 38 -2.05 2.53 -11.36
N SER A 39 -3.04 1.65 -11.55
CA SER A 39 -3.93 1.25 -10.47
C SER A 39 -3.17 0.46 -9.40
N LEU A 40 -3.64 0.54 -8.14
CA LEU A 40 -3.08 -0.26 -7.05
C LEU A 40 -3.21 -1.77 -7.34
N GLN A 41 -4.31 -2.18 -7.99
CA GLN A 41 -4.55 -3.56 -8.39
C GLN A 41 -3.52 -4.06 -9.40
N GLU A 42 -3.11 -3.22 -10.36
CA GLU A 42 -2.07 -3.58 -11.33
C GLU A 42 -0.71 -3.71 -10.64
N ARG A 43 -0.32 -2.72 -9.80
CA ARG A 43 0.94 -2.78 -9.05
C ARG A 43 1.00 -4.01 -8.14
N ALA A 44 -0.11 -4.34 -7.46
CA ALA A 44 -0.21 -5.45 -6.52
C ALA A 44 0.15 -6.81 -7.13
N ARG A 45 -0.08 -7.00 -8.44
CA ARG A 45 0.31 -8.24 -9.16
C ARG A 45 1.79 -8.58 -9.03
N GLN A 46 2.65 -7.58 -8.83
CA GLN A 46 4.10 -7.73 -8.71
C GLN A 46 4.62 -7.24 -7.35
N SER A 47 3.73 -6.94 -6.41
CA SER A 47 4.05 -6.31 -5.13
C SER A 47 3.32 -7.06 -4.02
N PRO A 48 3.92 -8.15 -3.51
CA PRO A 48 3.28 -9.02 -2.53
C PRO A 48 2.78 -8.26 -1.31
N GLU A 49 3.58 -7.35 -0.74
CA GLU A 49 3.17 -6.59 0.45
C GLU A 49 1.96 -5.68 0.16
N LEU A 50 1.93 -5.00 -0.99
CA LEU A 50 0.76 -4.24 -1.42
C LEU A 50 -0.46 -5.14 -1.61
N GLN A 51 -0.32 -6.30 -2.25
CA GLN A 51 -1.43 -7.24 -2.42
C GLN A 51 -1.98 -7.67 -1.05
N ARG A 52 -1.10 -8.03 -0.12
CA ARG A 52 -1.47 -8.44 1.25
C ARG A 52 -2.17 -7.32 2.01
N ALA A 53 -1.71 -6.08 1.86
CA ALA A 53 -2.37 -4.92 2.43
C ALA A 53 -3.77 -4.69 1.84
N LEU A 54 -3.92 -4.78 0.51
CA LEU A 54 -5.22 -4.63 -0.16
C LEU A 54 -6.21 -5.74 0.23
N ASP A 55 -5.75 -6.98 0.34
CA ASP A 55 -6.59 -8.10 0.79
C ASP A 55 -7.06 -7.92 2.23
N PHE A 56 -6.20 -7.38 3.10
CA PHE A 56 -6.48 -7.23 4.53
C PHE A 56 -7.34 -5.99 4.85
N PHE A 57 -7.03 -4.84 4.25
CA PHE A 57 -7.71 -3.56 4.51
C PHE A 57 -8.79 -3.21 3.49
N GLY A 58 -8.84 -3.92 2.36
CA GLY A 58 -9.81 -3.70 1.30
C GLY A 58 -11.26 -3.96 1.74
N PRO A 59 -12.23 -3.50 0.93
CA PRO A 59 -13.64 -3.71 1.23
C PRO A 59 -13.94 -5.20 1.32
N ARG A 60 -14.53 -5.64 2.43
CA ARG A 60 -15.14 -6.97 2.53
C ARG A 60 -16.45 -6.93 1.76
N LEU A 61 -16.51 -7.62 0.62
CA LEU A 61 -17.77 -7.85 -0.08
C LEU A 61 -18.73 -8.57 0.89
N LYS A 62 -19.89 -7.96 1.14
CA LYS A 62 -21.02 -8.58 1.81
C LYS A 62 -21.89 -9.29 0.79
#